data_AF-A0A2D8LH76-F1
#
_entry.id   AF-A0A2D8LH76-F1
#
_cell.length_a   1.000
_cell.length_b   1.000
_cell.length_c   1.000
_cell.angle_alpha   90.00
_cell.angle_beta   90.00
_cell.angle_gamma   90.00
#
_symmetry.space_group_name_H-M   'P 1'
#
loop_
_entity.id
_entity.type
_entity.pdbx_description
1 polymer ?
#
loop_
_entity_poly.entity_id
_entity_poly.type
_entity_poly.pdbx_seq_one_letter_code
_entity_poly.pdbx_strand_id
1 'polypeptide(L)'
;MSGNQNQLTVFLLLIVVALTANCKEPKNPLFSIKADVCSHYNAADATIVKLTDQYYPPDHHMVRDSDNKYGAAWAEFLAFKYDISLHVFERSVKGDAFEDFLATGRGGASVYYPSCLEPYKKKKLMSIRDDIEDVYGKSVSTLSYGCGKTDYLEALPEDMLGGRNSVYTLDAKKEDAITWYGENLGYKNNLNFTENKEMLDRAAGGRYYLQVQQGNATAKEAARNVKKQVLKTVQNNGFYTNFMHWNDEYKNSKDSLIKGITIIEPLFDAIRSGFTESSRNSGLDYNEAIEYLYGREAIDSLIVTYFDNNSLEIDIWKSAKRNRDYSRIDTPITISSDKRILNGAMNIELTDRVPSAYIDKGELLLNVVLDFSKEHETIEVDLKGTDKITPIENNLVLSLEGQTSVYATNEAKFVLFRRKKDAKDYAVEVVEREQSFSEKYNLPNLEDGYDYFCGAIDKRRQSTLIEL
;
A
#
# COMPACT_ATOMS: atom_id res chain seq x y z
N MET A 1 8.79 69.46 -19.05
CA MET A 1 7.67 68.54 -19.35
C MET A 1 8.19 67.24 -19.97
N SER A 2 9.05 66.48 -19.29
CA SER A 2 9.63 65.23 -19.82
C SER A 2 9.57 64.04 -18.84
N GLY A 3 8.96 64.21 -17.66
CA GLY A 3 8.88 63.15 -16.64
C GLY A 3 7.71 62.17 -16.79
N ASN A 4 6.61 62.56 -17.46
CA ASN A 4 5.39 61.76 -17.52
C ASN A 4 5.31 60.79 -18.71
N GLN A 5 6.08 60.99 -19.78
CA GLN A 5 6.05 60.06 -20.92
C GLN A 5 6.82 58.77 -20.63
N ASN A 6 7.99 58.85 -19.98
CA ASN A 6 8.80 57.66 -19.69
C ASN A 6 8.15 56.72 -18.66
N GLN A 7 7.40 57.26 -17.69
CA GLN A 7 6.66 56.41 -16.74
C GLN A 7 5.47 55.70 -17.38
N LEU A 8 4.76 56.35 -18.31
CA LEU A 8 3.65 55.74 -19.02
C LEU A 8 4.11 54.60 -19.95
N THR A 9 5.26 54.78 -20.63
CA THR A 9 5.84 53.76 -21.52
C THR A 9 6.35 52.54 -20.75
N VAL A 10 6.98 52.74 -19.58
CA VAL A 10 7.43 51.63 -18.73
C VAL A 10 6.25 50.87 -18.12
N PHE A 11 5.17 51.56 -17.73
CA PHE A 11 3.96 50.93 -17.21
C PHE A 11 3.22 50.11 -18.28
N LEU A 12 3.13 50.63 -19.51
CA LEU A 12 2.58 49.91 -20.66
C LEU A 12 3.44 48.69 -21.03
N LEU A 13 4.78 48.80 -20.97
CA LEU A 13 5.67 47.67 -21.25
C LEU A 13 5.54 46.58 -20.17
N LEU A 14 5.40 46.94 -18.90
CA LEU A 14 5.17 46.00 -17.80
C LEU A 14 3.82 45.30 -17.91
N ILE A 15 2.76 46.00 -18.34
CA ILE A 15 1.45 45.41 -18.59
C ILE A 15 1.49 44.48 -19.80
N VAL A 16 2.17 44.86 -20.89
CA VAL A 16 2.34 44.00 -22.06
C VAL A 16 3.19 42.78 -21.74
N VAL A 17 4.28 42.93 -21.00
CA VAL A 17 5.11 41.79 -20.54
C VAL A 17 4.34 40.91 -19.56
N ALA A 18 3.51 41.45 -18.67
CA ALA A 18 2.64 40.69 -17.78
C ALA A 18 1.49 39.98 -18.52
N LEU A 19 0.98 40.56 -19.62
CA LEU A 19 -0.02 39.94 -20.48
C LEU A 19 0.59 38.89 -21.41
N THR A 20 1.82 39.07 -21.91
CA THR A 20 2.50 38.09 -22.76
C THR A 20 3.19 36.98 -21.98
N ALA A 21 3.48 37.18 -20.68
CA ALA A 21 4.10 36.16 -19.84
C ALA A 21 3.12 35.08 -19.35
N ASN A 22 1.81 35.25 -19.54
CA ASN A 22 0.80 34.30 -19.04
C ASN A 22 -0.29 33.92 -20.06
N CYS A 23 -0.14 34.26 -21.33
CA CYS A 23 -0.98 33.69 -22.39
C CYS A 23 -0.43 32.32 -22.80
N LYS A 24 -0.70 31.27 -22.01
CA LYS A 24 -0.87 29.94 -22.62
C LYS A 24 -1.98 30.10 -23.67
N GLU A 25 -1.76 29.59 -24.89
CA GLU A 25 -2.83 29.59 -25.90
C GLU A 25 -4.12 29.04 -25.28
N PRO A 26 -5.28 29.68 -25.48
CA PRO A 26 -6.53 29.19 -24.93
C PRO A 26 -6.78 27.79 -25.50
N LYS A 27 -6.76 26.78 -24.62
CA LYS A 27 -7.12 25.42 -24.98
C LYS A 27 -8.62 25.37 -25.27
N ASN A 28 -9.02 24.75 -26.38
CA ASN A 28 -10.43 24.60 -26.68
C ASN A 28 -10.91 23.24 -26.16
N PRO A 29 -11.85 23.19 -25.19
CA PRO A 29 -12.40 21.93 -24.73
C PRO A 29 -13.18 21.29 -25.87
N LEU A 30 -12.82 20.05 -26.21
CA LEU A 30 -13.51 19.30 -27.26
C LEU A 30 -14.71 18.55 -26.68
N PHE A 31 -14.52 17.89 -25.54
CA PHE A 31 -15.59 17.24 -24.79
C PHE A 31 -15.14 16.94 -23.35
N SER A 32 -16.12 16.81 -22.46
CA SER A 32 -15.92 16.40 -21.07
C SER A 32 -16.69 15.13 -20.79
N ILE A 33 -16.14 14.28 -19.94
CA ILE A 33 -16.81 13.10 -19.44
C ILE A 33 -16.88 13.12 -17.92
N LYS A 34 -17.93 12.49 -17.39
CA LYS A 34 -17.96 12.17 -15.98
C LYS A 34 -16.90 11.12 -15.70
N ALA A 35 -16.22 11.29 -14.58
CA ALA A 35 -15.29 10.32 -14.05
C ALA A 35 -15.62 10.07 -12.58
N ASP A 36 -15.10 8.95 -12.05
CA ASP A 36 -15.41 8.48 -10.71
C ASP A 36 -14.11 8.21 -9.95
N VAL A 37 -14.16 8.31 -8.62
CA VAL A 37 -13.10 7.80 -7.76
C VAL A 37 -13.31 6.30 -7.54
N CYS A 38 -12.28 5.50 -7.83
CA CYS A 38 -12.34 4.06 -7.65
C CYS A 38 -12.50 3.67 -6.17
N SER A 39 -13.22 2.57 -5.94
CA SER A 39 -13.41 2.02 -4.59
C SER A 39 -12.07 1.64 -3.95
N HIS A 40 -11.18 1.02 -4.71
CA HIS A 40 -9.82 0.67 -4.26
C HIS A 40 -8.81 1.19 -5.27
N TYR A 41 -7.57 1.34 -4.81
CA TYR A 41 -6.44 1.71 -5.66
C TYR A 41 -6.38 0.77 -6.88
N ASN A 42 -6.11 1.36 -8.05
CA ASN A 42 -6.08 0.68 -9.33
C ASN A 42 -7.35 -0.12 -9.67
N ALA A 43 -8.51 0.31 -9.17
CA ALA A 43 -9.79 -0.38 -9.36
C ALA A 43 -9.73 -1.87 -8.96
N ALA A 44 -8.98 -2.17 -7.89
CA ALA A 44 -8.91 -3.51 -7.32
C ALA A 44 -10.26 -3.97 -6.74
N ASP A 45 -10.45 -5.28 -6.67
CA ASP A 45 -11.67 -5.89 -6.13
C ASP A 45 -11.68 -5.90 -4.60
N ALA A 46 -10.55 -5.72 -3.93
CA ALA A 46 -10.48 -5.53 -2.49
C ALA A 46 -9.12 -4.94 -2.09
N THR A 47 -9.07 -4.44 -0.85
CA THR A 47 -7.80 -4.15 -0.17
C THR A 47 -7.55 -5.19 0.92
N ILE A 48 -6.49 -5.97 0.76
CA ILE A 48 -6.14 -7.08 1.65
C ILE A 48 -4.69 -6.93 2.05
N VAL A 49 -4.47 -6.65 3.34
CA VAL A 49 -3.13 -6.36 3.88
C VAL A 49 -2.81 -7.29 5.05
N LYS A 50 -1.63 -7.89 5.01
CA LYS A 50 -1.08 -8.64 6.14
C LYS A 50 -0.38 -7.67 7.09
N LEU A 51 -0.83 -7.64 8.34
CA LEU A 51 -0.24 -6.82 9.39
C LEU A 51 0.59 -7.67 10.36
N THR A 52 1.63 -7.07 10.90
CA THR A 52 2.49 -7.69 11.92
C THR A 52 3.24 -6.63 12.71
N ASP A 53 3.89 -7.03 13.79
CA ASP A 53 4.80 -6.19 14.53
C ASP A 53 6.24 -6.49 14.15
N GLN A 54 7.05 -5.44 14.15
CA GLN A 54 8.52 -5.47 14.19
C GLN A 54 9.17 -6.45 13.20
N TYR A 55 9.72 -5.88 12.13
CA TYR A 55 10.73 -6.47 11.28
C TYR A 55 12.02 -6.62 12.09
N TYR A 56 12.37 -7.83 12.49
CA TYR A 56 13.69 -8.12 13.07
C TYR A 56 14.61 -8.68 11.99
N PRO A 57 15.72 -7.99 11.68
CA PRO A 57 16.80 -8.57 10.90
C PRO A 57 17.34 -9.85 11.55
N PRO A 58 17.89 -10.79 10.75
CA PRO A 58 18.31 -12.09 11.24
C PRO A 58 19.46 -12.03 12.26
N ASP A 59 20.25 -10.96 12.27
CA ASP A 59 21.36 -10.70 13.20
C ASP A 59 20.92 -9.92 14.45
N HIS A 60 19.67 -9.47 14.52
CA HIS A 60 19.15 -8.71 15.64
C HIS A 60 19.11 -9.57 16.92
N HIS A 61 19.61 -9.02 18.03
CA HIS A 61 19.81 -9.74 19.30
C HIS A 61 18.54 -10.43 19.87
N MET A 62 17.35 -9.94 19.51
CA MET A 62 16.07 -10.55 19.94
C MET A 62 15.76 -11.89 19.25
N VAL A 63 16.35 -12.15 18.08
CA VAL A 63 15.99 -13.32 17.24
C VAL A 63 17.18 -14.14 16.76
N ARG A 64 18.40 -13.58 16.73
CA ARG A 64 19.60 -14.19 16.11
C ARG A 64 19.91 -15.62 16.60
N ASP A 65 19.57 -15.92 17.85
CA ASP A 65 19.88 -17.17 18.53
C ASP A 65 18.69 -18.16 18.52
N SER A 66 17.64 -17.92 17.71
CA SER A 66 16.47 -18.78 17.58
C SER A 66 16.00 -18.96 16.13
N ASP A 67 15.03 -19.85 15.90
CA ASP A 67 14.38 -20.02 14.60
C ASP A 67 13.64 -18.73 14.14
N ASN A 68 13.33 -17.80 15.06
CA ASN A 68 12.58 -16.59 14.73
C ASN A 68 13.38 -15.60 13.87
N LYS A 69 14.70 -15.78 13.75
CA LYS A 69 15.52 -14.97 12.84
C LYS A 69 15.07 -15.03 11.38
N TYR A 70 14.38 -16.11 10.99
CA TYR A 70 13.85 -16.26 9.63
C TYR A 70 12.47 -15.61 9.45
N GLY A 71 11.81 -15.13 10.51
CA GLY A 71 10.42 -14.71 10.48
C GLY A 71 10.14 -13.58 9.48
N ALA A 72 11.00 -12.55 9.47
CA ALA A 72 10.88 -11.41 8.56
C ALA A 72 11.08 -11.81 7.09
N ALA A 73 12.19 -12.49 6.79
CA ALA A 73 12.50 -12.98 5.45
C ALA A 73 11.44 -13.97 4.94
N TRP A 74 10.93 -14.85 5.79
CA TRP A 74 9.88 -15.79 5.43
C TRP A 74 8.58 -15.09 5.06
N ALA A 75 8.17 -14.08 5.83
CA ALA A 75 6.96 -13.35 5.51
C ALA A 75 7.11 -12.46 4.26
N GLU A 76 8.29 -11.88 4.03
CA GLU A 76 8.61 -11.18 2.78
C GLU A 76 8.53 -12.14 1.58
N PHE A 77 9.17 -13.32 1.67
CA PHE A 77 9.07 -14.37 0.65
C PHE A 77 7.61 -14.73 0.34
N LEU A 78 6.79 -14.93 1.36
CA LEU A 78 5.37 -15.27 1.19
C LEU A 78 4.56 -14.11 0.61
N ALA A 79 4.90 -12.86 0.94
CA ALA A 79 4.28 -11.67 0.36
C ALA A 79 4.52 -11.60 -1.15
N PHE A 80 5.74 -11.91 -1.61
CA PHE A 80 6.06 -12.04 -3.04
C PHE A 80 5.32 -13.20 -3.70
N LYS A 81 5.42 -14.41 -3.11
CA LYS A 81 4.80 -15.64 -3.62
C LYS A 81 3.28 -15.51 -3.82
N TYR A 82 2.61 -14.79 -2.92
CA TYR A 82 1.15 -14.74 -2.87
C TYR A 82 0.54 -13.39 -3.28
N ASP A 83 1.35 -12.41 -3.68
CA ASP A 83 0.90 -11.05 -4.03
C ASP A 83 0.06 -10.38 -2.94
N ILE A 84 0.56 -10.44 -1.71
CA ILE A 84 -0.10 -9.87 -0.52
C ILE A 84 0.79 -8.79 0.08
N SER A 85 0.26 -7.58 0.23
CA SER A 85 0.97 -6.48 0.88
C SER A 85 1.26 -6.81 2.33
N LEU A 86 2.48 -6.52 2.76
CA LEU A 86 2.94 -6.68 4.13
C LEU A 86 3.08 -5.33 4.81
N HIS A 87 2.65 -5.20 6.05
CA HIS A 87 2.82 -3.96 6.80
C HIS A 87 3.29 -4.26 8.22
N VAL A 88 4.36 -3.58 8.63
CA VAL A 88 5.00 -3.78 9.93
C VAL A 88 4.79 -2.55 10.82
N PHE A 89 4.43 -2.78 12.08
CA PHE A 89 4.41 -1.71 13.07
C PHE A 89 5.73 -1.72 13.86
N GLU A 90 6.43 -0.60 13.86
CA GLU A 90 7.78 -0.44 14.40
C GLU A 90 7.88 0.46 15.62
N ARG A 91 8.77 0.12 16.54
CA ARG A 91 9.14 0.98 17.68
C ARG A 91 10.39 1.82 17.40
N SER A 92 11.16 1.42 16.40
CA SER A 92 12.42 2.02 15.98
C SER A 92 12.89 1.33 14.70
N VAL A 93 13.69 2.05 13.91
CA VAL A 93 14.47 1.48 12.80
C VAL A 93 15.49 0.47 13.35
N LYS A 94 15.71 -0.64 12.65
CA LYS A 94 16.59 -1.75 13.09
C LYS A 94 17.71 -2.04 12.09
N GLY A 95 18.21 -1.03 11.39
CA GLY A 95 19.32 -1.13 10.44
C GLY A 95 18.88 -1.42 9.01
N ASP A 96 19.87 -1.53 8.13
CA ASP A 96 19.76 -1.48 6.67
C ASP A 96 18.76 -2.50 6.09
N ALA A 97 18.69 -3.71 6.67
CA ALA A 97 17.78 -4.75 6.19
C ALA A 97 16.30 -4.35 6.25
N PHE A 98 15.92 -3.48 7.21
CA PHE A 98 14.57 -2.93 7.30
C PHE A 98 14.33 -1.82 6.25
N GLU A 99 15.32 -0.96 6.04
CA GLU A 99 15.27 0.10 5.01
C GLU A 99 15.13 -0.52 3.61
N ASP A 100 15.93 -1.55 3.35
CA ASP A 100 15.89 -2.36 2.13
C ASP A 100 14.53 -3.02 1.89
N PHE A 101 13.91 -3.55 2.95
CA PHE A 101 12.56 -4.11 2.89
C PHE A 101 11.54 -3.06 2.44
N LEU A 102 11.63 -1.83 2.97
CA LEU A 102 10.75 -0.72 2.59
C LEU A 102 11.03 -0.24 1.16
N ALA A 103 12.30 -0.10 0.78
CA ALA A 103 12.72 0.34 -0.55
C ALA A 103 12.29 -0.61 -1.67
N THR A 104 12.13 -1.90 -1.34
CA THR A 104 11.58 -2.91 -2.25
C THR A 104 10.12 -2.64 -2.61
N GLY A 105 9.35 -2.00 -1.73
CA GLY A 105 7.97 -1.57 -1.98
C GLY A 105 6.89 -2.65 -1.86
N ARG A 106 7.24 -3.89 -1.51
CA ARG A 106 6.25 -4.95 -1.20
C ARG A 106 5.61 -4.78 0.18
N GLY A 107 6.26 -4.05 1.07
CA GLY A 107 5.69 -3.71 2.36
C GLY A 107 5.93 -2.28 2.81
N GLY A 108 5.19 -1.89 3.83
CA GLY A 108 5.26 -0.57 4.44
C GLY A 108 5.39 -0.64 5.96
N ALA A 109 5.55 0.52 6.57
CA ALA A 109 5.72 0.62 8.01
C ALA A 109 4.89 1.74 8.63
N SER A 110 4.62 1.58 9.92
CA SER A 110 3.97 2.59 10.76
C SER A 110 4.34 2.40 12.22
N VAL A 111 3.86 3.28 13.10
CA VAL A 111 4.30 3.27 14.49
C VAL A 111 3.68 2.13 15.27
N TYR A 112 4.50 1.36 16.01
CA TYR A 112 4.04 0.53 17.12
C TYR A 112 4.25 1.27 18.44
N TYR A 113 3.16 1.80 19.01
CA TYR A 113 3.18 2.45 20.30
C TYR A 113 3.00 1.42 21.44
N PRO A 114 3.96 1.28 22.38
CA PRO A 114 3.94 0.26 23.44
C PRO A 114 3.00 0.61 24.60
N SER A 115 1.74 0.96 24.32
CA SER A 115 0.75 1.42 25.31
C SER A 115 0.48 0.44 26.46
N CYS A 116 0.83 -0.84 26.30
CA CYS A 116 0.76 -1.84 27.36
C CYS A 116 1.76 -1.61 28.50
N LEU A 117 2.92 -1.01 28.18
CA LEU A 117 4.05 -0.88 29.09
C LEU A 117 4.17 0.52 29.68
N GLU A 118 3.65 1.52 28.97
CA GLU A 118 3.77 2.92 29.37
C GLU A 118 2.56 3.77 28.94
N PRO A 119 2.27 4.86 29.65
CA PRO A 119 1.26 5.84 29.23
C PRO A 119 1.62 6.49 27.89
N TYR A 120 0.58 6.96 27.18
CA TYR A 120 0.75 7.76 25.97
C TYR A 120 1.55 9.05 26.20
N LYS A 121 2.48 9.35 25.29
CA LYS A 121 3.27 10.57 25.24
C LYS A 121 3.45 11.00 23.78
N LYS A 122 2.84 12.14 23.41
CA LYS A 122 2.91 12.69 22.04
C LYS A 122 4.35 12.82 21.52
N LYS A 123 5.28 13.35 22.32
CA LYS A 123 6.70 13.47 21.94
C LYS A 123 7.35 12.13 21.57
N LYS A 124 6.98 11.04 22.26
CA LYS A 124 7.53 9.70 21.97
C LYS A 124 6.93 9.14 20.69
N LEU A 125 5.62 9.28 20.49
CA LEU A 125 4.96 8.90 19.24
C LEU A 125 5.63 9.60 18.04
N MET A 126 5.80 10.93 18.13
CA MET A 126 6.44 11.72 17.06
C MET A 126 7.88 11.26 16.82
N SER A 127 8.68 11.05 17.86
CA SER A 127 10.05 10.54 17.68
C SER A 127 10.10 9.20 16.95
N ILE A 128 9.25 8.24 17.29
CA ILE A 128 9.22 6.93 16.61
C ILE A 128 8.78 7.09 15.16
N ARG A 129 7.78 7.96 14.93
CA ARG A 129 7.27 8.24 13.60
C ARG A 129 8.35 8.85 12.72
N ASP A 130 8.98 9.92 13.17
CA ASP A 130 9.98 10.66 12.42
C ASP A 130 11.15 9.73 12.04
N ASP A 131 11.61 8.87 12.96
CA ASP A 131 12.63 7.83 12.66
C ASP A 131 12.18 6.87 11.55
N ILE A 132 10.90 6.47 11.50
CA ILE A 132 10.37 5.58 10.47
C ILE A 132 10.21 6.32 9.13
N GLU A 133 9.75 7.57 9.15
CA GLU A 133 9.58 8.39 7.94
C GLU A 133 10.89 8.63 7.22
N ASP A 134 11.98 8.87 7.97
CA ASP A 134 13.31 9.08 7.43
C ASP A 134 13.79 7.91 6.56
N VAL A 135 13.45 6.67 6.95
CA VAL A 135 13.81 5.46 6.17
C VAL A 135 12.73 5.00 5.20
N TYR A 136 11.46 5.29 5.50
CA TYR A 136 10.36 4.89 4.63
C TYR A 136 10.24 5.81 3.41
N GLY A 137 10.66 7.08 3.54
CA GLY A 137 10.55 8.08 2.48
C GLY A 137 9.11 8.51 2.19
N LYS A 138 8.18 8.27 3.13
CA LYS A 138 6.76 8.63 3.05
C LYS A 138 6.23 9.05 4.41
N SER A 139 5.17 9.85 4.42
CA SER A 139 4.45 10.17 5.65
C SER A 139 3.87 8.91 6.30
N VAL A 140 4.01 8.81 7.62
CA VAL A 140 3.37 7.80 8.45
C VAL A 140 2.18 8.44 9.14
N SER A 141 0.99 7.95 8.79
CA SER A 141 -0.30 8.46 9.26
C SER A 141 -1.09 7.39 10.02
N THR A 142 -0.52 6.21 10.24
CA THR A 142 -1.15 5.15 11.04
C THR A 142 -0.30 4.68 12.22
N LEU A 143 -0.93 4.02 13.19
CA LEU A 143 -0.22 3.33 14.26
C LEU A 143 -0.94 2.09 14.78
N SER A 144 -0.17 1.22 15.43
CA SER A 144 -0.68 0.18 16.29
C SER A 144 -0.35 0.46 17.75
N TYR A 145 -1.33 0.26 18.62
CA TYR A 145 -1.20 0.38 20.06
C TYR A 145 -1.87 -0.83 20.71
N GLY A 146 -1.47 -1.23 21.91
CA GLY A 146 -1.95 -2.46 22.55
C GLY A 146 -2.87 -2.31 23.75
N CYS A 147 -3.30 -3.47 24.24
CA CYS A 147 -3.97 -3.70 25.52
C CYS A 147 -5.41 -3.19 25.63
N GLY A 148 -6.20 -3.16 24.56
CA GLY A 148 -7.63 -2.85 24.74
C GLY A 148 -7.94 -1.38 24.98
N LYS A 149 -6.92 -0.51 24.91
CA LYS A 149 -7.03 0.92 25.20
C LYS A 149 -7.67 1.72 24.07
N THR A 150 -8.98 1.57 23.90
CA THR A 150 -9.77 2.29 22.88
C THR A 150 -9.82 3.80 23.13
N ASP A 151 -9.58 4.24 24.37
CA ASP A 151 -9.44 5.64 24.77
C ASP A 151 -8.26 6.34 24.08
N TYR A 152 -7.27 5.59 23.57
CA TYR A 152 -6.10 6.19 22.90
C TYR A 152 -6.45 6.78 21.54
N LEU A 153 -7.56 6.37 20.91
CA LEU A 153 -8.02 6.89 19.62
C LEU A 153 -8.43 8.35 19.71
N GLU A 154 -9.09 8.72 20.81
CA GLU A 154 -9.50 10.11 21.06
C GLU A 154 -8.31 11.01 21.40
N ALA A 155 -7.21 10.41 21.86
CA ALA A 155 -5.96 11.08 22.16
C ALA A 155 -4.95 11.04 20.99
N LEU A 156 -5.32 10.46 19.84
CA LEU A 156 -4.46 10.49 18.67
C LEU A 156 -4.30 11.91 18.15
N PRO A 157 -3.08 12.33 17.83
CA PRO A 157 -2.86 13.57 17.09
C PRO A 157 -3.65 13.58 15.78
N GLU A 158 -4.05 14.77 15.31
CA GLU A 158 -4.86 14.92 14.09
C GLU A 158 -4.15 14.42 12.81
N ASP A 159 -2.82 14.32 12.85
CA ASP A 159 -1.95 13.79 11.79
C ASP A 159 -1.82 12.26 11.79
N MET A 160 -2.49 11.57 12.73
CA MET A 160 -2.71 10.12 12.72
C MET A 160 -4.12 9.83 12.22
N LEU A 161 -4.21 9.47 10.94
CA LEU A 161 -5.44 9.15 10.23
C LEU A 161 -6.04 7.80 10.67
N GLY A 162 -5.19 6.83 11.02
CA GLY A 162 -5.63 5.49 11.41
C GLY A 162 -4.96 4.97 12.68
N GLY A 163 -5.73 4.25 13.49
CA GLY A 163 -5.21 3.50 14.62
C GLY A 163 -5.64 2.05 14.53
N ARG A 164 -4.84 1.14 15.08
CA ARG A 164 -5.32 -0.21 15.36
C ARG A 164 -4.92 -0.69 16.74
N ASN A 165 -5.90 -1.22 17.46
CA ASN A 165 -5.66 -1.79 18.78
C ASN A 165 -5.19 -3.25 18.64
N SER A 166 -4.16 -3.65 19.38
CA SER A 166 -3.85 -5.06 19.64
C SER A 166 -4.53 -5.46 20.94
N VAL A 167 -5.82 -5.78 20.83
CA VAL A 167 -6.63 -6.19 21.98
C VAL A 167 -6.27 -7.62 22.38
N TYR A 168 -5.93 -7.78 23.65
CA TYR A 168 -5.90 -9.06 24.34
C TYR A 168 -7.18 -9.15 25.18
N THR A 169 -8.27 -9.69 24.61
CA THR A 169 -9.47 -10.05 25.39
C THR A 169 -9.69 -11.55 25.32
N LEU A 170 -10.17 -12.14 26.42
CA LEU A 170 -10.52 -13.56 26.48
C LEU A 170 -11.71 -13.91 25.55
N ASP A 171 -12.54 -12.91 25.20
CA ASP A 171 -13.67 -13.03 24.28
C ASP A 171 -13.31 -12.81 22.80
N ALA A 172 -12.09 -12.36 22.47
CA ALA A 172 -11.63 -12.13 21.10
C ALA A 172 -11.70 -13.39 20.20
N LYS A 173 -11.84 -14.59 20.77
CA LYS A 173 -12.14 -15.83 20.02
C LYS A 173 -13.45 -15.77 19.23
N LYS A 174 -14.39 -14.95 19.68
CA LYS A 174 -15.72 -14.73 19.08
C LYS A 174 -15.77 -13.47 18.22
N GLU A 175 -14.75 -12.62 18.30
CA GLU A 175 -14.63 -11.42 17.48
C GLU A 175 -14.10 -11.81 16.09
N ASP A 176 -14.73 -11.27 15.05
CA ASP A 176 -14.18 -11.40 13.70
C ASP A 176 -12.91 -10.56 13.58
N ALA A 177 -11.92 -11.07 12.82
CA ALA A 177 -10.83 -10.22 12.35
C ALA A 177 -11.41 -8.96 11.71
N ILE A 178 -10.69 -7.84 11.79
CA ILE A 178 -11.07 -6.62 11.09
C ILE A 178 -11.33 -6.95 9.61
N THR A 179 -12.61 -7.01 9.29
CA THR A 179 -13.10 -7.38 7.97
C THR A 179 -14.32 -6.53 7.71
N TRP A 180 -14.22 -5.67 6.72
CA TRP A 180 -15.36 -4.93 6.21
C TRP A 180 -15.75 -5.53 4.89
N TYR A 181 -16.86 -6.24 4.91
CA TYR A 181 -17.47 -6.84 3.73
C TYR A 181 -18.17 -5.81 2.84
N GLY A 182 -17.67 -4.58 2.79
CA GLY A 182 -17.87 -3.70 1.64
C GLY A 182 -19.21 -2.96 1.46
N GLU A 183 -20.22 -3.08 2.33
CA GLU A 183 -21.47 -2.32 2.16
C GLU A 183 -21.24 -0.79 2.05
N ASN A 184 -20.14 -0.26 2.60
CA ASN A 184 -19.78 1.16 2.51
C ASN A 184 -18.35 1.45 2.00
N LEU A 185 -17.57 0.43 1.67
CA LEU A 185 -16.22 0.59 1.11
C LEU A 185 -16.17 0.29 -0.39
N GLY A 186 -17.19 -0.40 -0.92
CA GLY A 186 -17.16 -1.01 -2.25
C GLY A 186 -17.76 -0.19 -3.38
N TYR A 187 -18.46 0.91 -3.09
CA TYR A 187 -19.14 1.73 -4.09
C TYR A 187 -18.28 2.92 -4.54
N LYS A 188 -18.19 3.13 -5.87
CA LYS A 188 -17.54 4.32 -6.45
C LYS A 188 -18.21 5.58 -5.91
N ASN A 189 -17.40 6.62 -5.62
CA ASN A 189 -17.84 7.93 -5.12
C ASN A 189 -18.63 7.94 -3.80
N ASN A 190 -18.82 6.80 -3.12
CA ASN A 190 -19.60 6.75 -1.89
C ASN A 190 -18.78 6.12 -0.77
N LEU A 191 -18.19 6.98 0.05
CA LEU A 191 -17.58 6.63 1.31
C LEU A 191 -18.14 7.56 2.39
N ASN A 192 -18.72 6.98 3.43
CA ASN A 192 -19.12 7.70 4.62
C ASN A 192 -18.41 7.09 5.82
N PHE A 193 -17.35 7.72 6.32
CA PHE A 193 -16.64 7.23 7.50
C PHE A 193 -17.49 7.27 8.78
N THR A 194 -18.63 7.98 8.82
CA THR A 194 -19.50 7.97 10.01
C THR A 194 -20.11 6.59 10.22
N GLU A 195 -20.39 5.88 9.13
CA GLU A 195 -20.90 4.50 9.16
C GLU A 195 -19.77 3.46 9.28
N ASN A 196 -18.51 3.90 9.16
CA ASN A 196 -17.32 3.05 9.19
C ASN A 196 -16.30 3.55 10.23
N LYS A 197 -16.70 4.31 11.24
CA LYS A 197 -15.75 4.87 12.22
C LYS A 197 -15.06 3.76 13.02
N GLU A 198 -15.83 2.70 13.31
CA GLU A 198 -15.32 1.46 13.89
C GLU A 198 -14.18 0.83 13.10
N MET A 199 -14.02 1.23 11.82
CA MET A 199 -12.95 0.76 10.97
C MET A 199 -11.57 1.11 11.49
N LEU A 200 -11.44 2.37 11.89
CA LEU A 200 -10.22 2.96 12.39
C LEU A 200 -10.09 2.78 13.91
N ASP A 201 -11.15 2.30 14.56
CA ASP A 201 -11.26 2.29 16.01
C ASP A 201 -11.17 0.88 16.62
N ARG A 202 -11.36 -0.19 15.83
CA ARG A 202 -11.40 -1.57 16.35
C ARG A 202 -10.03 -2.26 16.39
N ALA A 203 -10.01 -3.38 17.10
CA ALA A 203 -8.84 -4.23 17.20
C ALA A 203 -8.58 -4.99 15.90
N ALA A 204 -7.42 -4.82 15.26
CA ALA A 204 -7.02 -5.68 14.13
C ALA A 204 -6.57 -7.07 14.60
N GLY A 205 -7.18 -7.63 15.66
CA GLY A 205 -6.83 -8.94 16.17
C GLY A 205 -7.09 -10.01 15.09
N GLY A 206 -6.04 -10.73 14.68
CA GLY A 206 -6.22 -11.85 13.77
C GLY A 206 -6.92 -12.99 14.49
N ARG A 207 -8.19 -13.27 14.14
CA ARG A 207 -8.91 -14.47 14.59
C ARG A 207 -8.08 -15.74 14.36
N TYR A 208 -7.27 -15.75 13.30
CA TYR A 208 -6.30 -16.81 13.02
C TYR A 208 -5.35 -17.10 14.18
N TYR A 209 -4.55 -16.10 14.58
CA TYR A 209 -3.53 -16.25 15.62
C TYR A 209 -4.17 -16.64 16.96
N LEU A 210 -5.28 -15.97 17.32
CA LEU A 210 -6.00 -16.26 18.56
C LEU A 210 -6.67 -17.65 18.57
N GLN A 211 -7.17 -18.13 17.44
CA GLN A 211 -7.73 -19.48 17.32
C GLN A 211 -6.66 -20.55 17.53
N VAL A 212 -5.47 -20.36 16.95
CA VAL A 212 -4.34 -21.26 17.16
C VAL A 212 -3.84 -21.15 18.61
N GLN A 213 -3.73 -19.92 19.14
CA GLN A 213 -3.19 -19.67 20.47
C GLN A 213 -4.07 -20.16 21.61
N GLN A 214 -5.32 -19.73 21.60
CA GLN A 214 -6.21 -19.89 22.74
C GLN A 214 -7.34 -20.88 22.46
N GLY A 215 -7.72 -21.05 21.18
CA GLY A 215 -8.78 -21.95 20.76
C GLY A 215 -8.34 -23.41 20.58
N ASN A 216 -7.03 -23.69 20.64
CA ASN A 216 -6.41 -24.97 20.28
C ASN A 216 -6.81 -25.48 18.89
N ALA A 217 -7.14 -24.57 17.97
CA ALA A 217 -7.32 -24.93 16.58
C ALA A 217 -5.95 -25.22 15.94
N THR A 218 -5.89 -26.18 15.04
CA THR A 218 -4.74 -26.32 14.15
C THR A 218 -4.65 -25.10 13.22
N ALA A 219 -3.45 -24.78 12.74
CA ALA A 219 -3.24 -23.76 11.72
C ALA A 219 -4.17 -23.93 10.50
N LYS A 220 -4.39 -25.18 10.09
CA LYS A 220 -5.29 -25.55 8.98
C LYS A 220 -6.76 -25.25 9.28
N GLU A 221 -7.21 -25.45 10.52
CA GLU A 221 -8.59 -25.13 10.91
C GLU A 221 -8.82 -23.63 10.97
N ALA A 222 -7.88 -22.88 11.55
CA ALA A 222 -7.94 -21.43 11.61
C ALA A 222 -7.91 -20.80 10.20
N ALA A 223 -7.08 -21.33 9.30
CA ALA A 223 -6.96 -20.93 7.90
C ALA A 223 -8.30 -21.00 7.12
N ARG A 224 -9.18 -21.98 7.41
CA ARG A 224 -10.48 -22.07 6.75
C ARG A 224 -11.37 -20.85 6.98
N ASN A 225 -11.28 -20.22 8.15
CA ASN A 225 -12.05 -19.02 8.46
C ASN A 225 -11.48 -17.82 7.70
N VAL A 226 -10.16 -17.68 7.66
CA VAL A 226 -9.47 -16.63 6.89
C VAL A 226 -9.89 -16.68 5.43
N LYS A 227 -9.84 -17.85 4.79
CA LYS A 227 -10.28 -18.04 3.40
C LYS A 227 -11.70 -17.54 3.15
N LYS A 228 -12.65 -17.87 4.05
CA LYS A 228 -14.05 -17.44 3.93
C LYS A 228 -14.19 -15.92 4.05
N GLN A 229 -13.46 -15.30 4.98
CA GLN A 229 -13.48 -13.85 5.19
C GLN A 229 -12.91 -13.10 3.99
N VAL A 230 -11.78 -13.58 3.46
CA VAL A 230 -11.16 -12.98 2.27
C VAL A 230 -12.07 -13.13 1.05
N LEU A 231 -12.63 -14.31 0.79
CA LEU A 231 -13.58 -14.50 -0.31
C LEU A 231 -14.78 -13.56 -0.21
N LYS A 232 -15.37 -13.45 0.99
CA LYS A 232 -16.48 -12.52 1.22
C LYS A 232 -16.03 -11.05 1.06
N THR A 233 -14.81 -10.71 1.42
CA THR A 233 -14.26 -9.36 1.24
C THR A 233 -14.17 -9.02 -0.25
N VAL A 234 -13.58 -9.90 -1.05
CA VAL A 234 -13.47 -9.74 -2.51
C VAL A 234 -14.83 -9.64 -3.18
N GLN A 235 -15.78 -10.51 -2.80
CA GLN A 235 -17.13 -10.52 -3.38
C GLN A 235 -17.94 -9.23 -3.12
N ASN A 236 -17.54 -8.43 -2.12
CA ASN A 236 -18.26 -7.23 -1.76
C ASN A 236 -17.42 -5.95 -1.93
N ASN A 237 -16.28 -5.99 -2.61
CA ASN A 237 -15.39 -4.83 -2.73
C ASN A 237 -14.93 -4.27 -1.38
N GLY A 238 -14.55 -5.17 -0.47
CA GLY A 238 -14.27 -4.86 0.93
C GLY A 238 -12.80 -4.58 1.26
N PHE A 239 -12.53 -4.53 2.56
CA PHE A 239 -11.21 -4.34 3.13
C PHE A 239 -10.96 -5.39 4.23
N TYR A 240 -9.82 -6.07 4.17
CA TYR A 240 -9.44 -7.12 5.10
C TYR A 240 -8.04 -6.87 5.66
N THR A 241 -7.90 -6.98 6.98
CA THR A 241 -6.59 -7.06 7.61
C THR A 241 -6.51 -8.22 8.58
N ASN A 242 -5.31 -8.76 8.71
CA ASN A 242 -5.02 -9.77 9.71
C ASN A 242 -3.70 -9.45 10.38
N PHE A 243 -3.73 -9.25 11.70
CA PHE A 243 -2.51 -9.08 12.49
C PHE A 243 -2.04 -10.40 13.09
N MET A 244 -0.73 -10.63 13.07
CA MET A 244 -0.09 -11.78 13.71
C MET A 244 1.31 -11.40 14.15
N HIS A 245 1.69 -11.83 15.35
CA HIS A 245 3.06 -11.77 15.82
C HIS A 245 3.82 -12.99 15.27
N TRP A 246 4.68 -12.78 14.27
CA TRP A 246 5.41 -13.87 13.62
C TRP A 246 6.63 -14.37 14.42
N ASN A 247 7.10 -13.57 15.38
CA ASN A 247 8.27 -13.83 16.20
C ASN A 247 7.89 -14.36 17.59
N ASP A 248 6.60 -14.48 17.86
CA ASP A 248 6.12 -14.97 19.14
C ASP A 248 6.29 -16.48 19.26
N GLU A 249 6.72 -16.91 20.44
CA GLU A 249 6.58 -18.27 20.91
C GLU A 249 5.67 -18.28 22.13
N TYR A 250 4.64 -19.11 22.12
CA TYR A 250 3.71 -19.21 23.25
C TYR A 250 3.26 -20.65 23.46
N LYS A 251 2.79 -20.94 24.67
CA LYS A 251 2.12 -22.20 24.97
C LYS A 251 0.62 -22.07 24.78
N ASN A 252 0.02 -23.00 24.06
CA ASN A 252 -1.44 -23.08 23.95
C ASN A 252 -2.06 -23.61 25.25
N SER A 253 -3.40 -23.76 25.29
CA SER A 253 -4.08 -24.21 26.50
C SER A 253 -3.84 -25.69 26.86
N LYS A 254 -3.07 -26.43 26.04
CA LYS A 254 -2.62 -27.81 26.27
C LYS A 254 -1.12 -27.87 26.59
N ASP A 255 -0.50 -26.75 26.95
CA ASP A 255 0.94 -26.61 27.23
C ASP A 255 1.86 -26.92 26.01
N SER A 256 1.30 -27.01 24.80
CA SER A 256 2.10 -27.22 23.59
C SER A 256 2.67 -25.90 23.08
N LEU A 257 3.97 -25.88 22.78
CA LEU A 257 4.64 -24.73 22.19
C LEU A 257 4.14 -24.51 20.76
N ILE A 258 3.70 -23.29 20.46
CA ILE A 258 3.43 -22.81 19.12
C ILE A 258 4.44 -21.72 18.81
N LYS A 259 5.07 -21.84 17.64
CA LYS A 259 5.97 -20.83 17.09
C LYS A 259 5.25 -20.08 15.97
N GLY A 260 5.19 -18.75 16.04
CA GLY A 260 4.54 -17.89 15.04
C GLY A 260 5.03 -18.19 13.62
N ILE A 261 6.34 -18.41 13.47
CA ILE A 261 6.96 -18.72 12.17
C ILE A 261 6.40 -19.96 11.45
N THR A 262 5.95 -20.96 12.21
CA THR A 262 5.42 -22.23 11.65
C THR A 262 3.98 -22.11 11.14
N ILE A 263 3.30 -21.01 11.45
CA ILE A 263 1.89 -20.78 11.11
C ILE A 263 1.70 -19.59 10.16
N ILE A 264 2.80 -18.99 9.66
CA ILE A 264 2.73 -17.89 8.68
C ILE A 264 2.23 -18.37 7.33
N GLU A 265 2.84 -19.40 6.74
CA GLU A 265 2.47 -19.86 5.40
C GLU A 265 1.02 -20.32 5.31
N PRO A 266 0.46 -21.12 6.25
CA PRO A 266 -0.96 -21.47 6.20
C PRO A 266 -1.90 -20.27 6.24
N LEU A 267 -1.49 -19.15 6.85
CA LEU A 267 -2.25 -17.90 6.84
C LEU A 267 -2.19 -17.22 5.47
N PHE A 268 -0.99 -17.07 4.89
CA PHE A 268 -0.83 -16.47 3.56
C PHE A 268 -1.52 -17.29 2.47
N ASP A 269 -1.37 -18.62 2.51
CA ASP A 269 -2.06 -19.54 1.60
C ASP A 269 -3.59 -19.42 1.70
N ALA A 270 -4.11 -19.28 2.93
CA ALA A 270 -5.54 -19.05 3.15
C ALA A 270 -6.02 -17.71 2.60
N ILE A 271 -5.22 -16.65 2.74
CA ILE A 271 -5.51 -15.34 2.16
C ILE A 271 -5.54 -15.46 0.64
N ARG A 272 -4.48 -15.99 0.02
CA ARG A 272 -4.41 -16.16 -1.44
C ARG A 272 -5.58 -16.99 -1.98
N SER A 273 -5.91 -18.08 -1.28
CA SER A 273 -7.00 -19.00 -1.62
C SER A 273 -8.39 -18.36 -1.53
N GLY A 274 -8.52 -17.19 -0.88
CA GLY A 274 -9.76 -16.43 -0.84
C GLY A 274 -9.97 -15.56 -2.08
N PHE A 275 -8.94 -15.31 -2.89
CA PHE A 275 -9.07 -14.63 -4.18
C PHE A 275 -9.56 -15.61 -5.26
N THR A 276 -10.38 -15.11 -6.19
CA THR A 276 -10.72 -15.81 -7.44
C THR A 276 -9.62 -15.57 -8.49
N GLU A 277 -9.58 -16.40 -9.55
CA GLU A 277 -8.61 -16.25 -10.65
C GLU A 277 -8.67 -14.88 -11.34
N SER A 278 -9.84 -14.22 -11.30
CA SER A 278 -10.08 -12.93 -11.93
C SER A 278 -10.04 -11.74 -10.96
N SER A 279 -9.75 -11.97 -9.68
CA SER A 279 -9.76 -10.90 -8.67
C SER A 279 -8.37 -10.33 -8.39
N ARG A 280 -8.30 -9.03 -8.11
CA ARG A 280 -7.07 -8.29 -7.85
C ARG A 280 -7.09 -7.64 -6.47
N ASN A 281 -5.94 -7.66 -5.81
CA ASN A 281 -5.68 -6.90 -4.60
C ASN A 281 -5.17 -5.49 -4.95
N SER A 282 -5.40 -4.50 -4.08
CA SER A 282 -4.98 -3.11 -4.31
C SER A 282 -3.47 -2.89 -4.26
N GLY A 283 -2.69 -3.81 -3.68
CA GLY A 283 -1.24 -3.69 -3.59
C GLY A 283 -0.74 -2.57 -2.67
N LEU A 284 -1.64 -1.85 -1.99
CA LEU A 284 -1.30 -0.86 -0.97
C LEU A 284 -0.91 -1.53 0.34
N ASP A 285 0.03 -0.93 1.10
CA ASP A 285 0.23 -1.28 2.50
C ASP A 285 -0.85 -0.64 3.39
N TYR A 286 -0.85 -0.93 4.69
CA TYR A 286 -1.89 -0.43 5.59
C TYR A 286 -1.93 1.10 5.71
N ASN A 287 -0.79 1.77 5.79
CA ASN A 287 -0.70 3.22 5.90
C ASN A 287 -1.37 3.88 4.70
N GLU A 288 -0.97 3.45 3.51
CA GLU A 288 -1.48 3.96 2.24
C GLU A 288 -2.94 3.61 2.04
N ALA A 289 -3.35 2.41 2.45
CA ALA A 289 -4.73 1.98 2.34
C ALA A 289 -5.68 2.85 3.20
N ILE A 290 -5.23 3.31 4.37
CA ILE A 290 -5.99 4.26 5.19
C ILE A 290 -6.00 5.65 4.55
N GLU A 291 -4.85 6.14 4.09
CA GLU A 291 -4.74 7.41 3.35
C GLU A 291 -5.65 7.46 2.13
N TYR A 292 -5.68 6.38 1.33
CA TYR A 292 -6.54 6.25 0.16
C TYR A 292 -8.03 6.41 0.53
N LEU A 293 -8.46 5.83 1.66
CA LEU A 293 -9.83 5.97 2.12
C LEU A 293 -10.14 7.41 2.53
N TYR A 294 -9.25 8.07 3.28
CA TYR A 294 -9.42 9.49 3.63
C TYR A 294 -9.45 10.39 2.39
N GLY A 295 -8.50 10.22 1.46
CA GLY A 295 -8.45 11.01 0.23
C GLY A 295 -9.68 10.78 -0.66
N ARG A 296 -10.17 9.54 -0.73
CA ARG A 296 -11.43 9.21 -1.43
C ARG A 296 -12.64 9.87 -0.78
N GLU A 297 -12.74 9.88 0.55
CA GLU A 297 -13.87 10.53 1.24
C GLU A 297 -13.89 12.02 0.93
N ALA A 298 -12.73 12.67 0.90
CA ALA A 298 -12.63 14.12 0.72
C ALA A 298 -13.02 14.62 -0.67
N ILE A 299 -13.06 13.78 -1.70
CA ILE A 299 -13.47 14.21 -3.04
C ILE A 299 -14.99 14.38 -3.09
N ASP A 300 -15.44 15.56 -3.51
CA ASP A 300 -16.85 15.90 -3.62
C ASP A 300 -17.36 15.70 -5.05
N SER A 301 -16.55 16.09 -6.03
CA SER A 301 -16.84 15.87 -7.44
C SER A 301 -15.58 16.00 -8.28
N LEU A 302 -15.60 15.41 -9.47
CA LEU A 302 -14.55 15.57 -10.45
C LEU A 302 -15.08 15.49 -11.87
N ILE A 303 -14.38 16.12 -12.81
CA ILE A 303 -14.67 16.13 -14.25
C ILE A 303 -13.35 15.93 -15.00
N VAL A 304 -13.37 15.15 -16.08
CA VAL A 304 -12.24 15.03 -17.00
C VAL A 304 -12.62 15.64 -18.34
N THR A 305 -11.81 16.59 -18.80
CA THR A 305 -12.01 17.31 -20.06
C THR A 305 -10.85 17.06 -21.01
N TYR A 306 -11.15 16.74 -22.27
CA TYR A 306 -10.16 16.59 -23.33
C TYR A 306 -10.12 17.84 -24.21
N PHE A 307 -8.90 18.25 -24.56
CA PHE A 307 -8.62 19.46 -25.32
C PHE A 307 -7.96 19.17 -26.67
N ASP A 308 -8.12 20.12 -27.60
CA ASP A 308 -7.61 20.06 -28.98
C ASP A 308 -6.10 19.91 -29.12
N ASN A 309 -5.33 20.26 -28.09
CA ASN A 309 -3.89 20.11 -28.04
C ASN A 309 -3.40 18.70 -27.66
N ASN A 310 -4.30 17.72 -27.53
CA ASN A 310 -4.07 16.38 -26.97
C ASN A 310 -3.67 16.39 -25.48
N SER A 311 -4.32 17.22 -24.68
CA SER A 311 -4.20 17.16 -23.22
C SER A 311 -5.53 16.81 -22.57
N LEU A 312 -5.45 16.25 -21.37
CA LEU A 312 -6.57 16.13 -20.45
C LEU A 312 -6.39 17.13 -19.31
N GLU A 313 -7.50 17.68 -18.81
CA GLU A 313 -7.52 18.31 -17.49
C GLU A 313 -8.51 17.57 -16.60
N ILE A 314 -8.09 17.33 -15.38
CA ILE A 314 -8.89 16.75 -14.31
C ILE A 314 -9.19 17.87 -13.32
N ASP A 315 -10.43 18.35 -13.31
CA ASP A 315 -10.91 19.30 -12.33
C ASP A 315 -11.47 18.54 -11.13
N ILE A 316 -10.96 18.82 -9.94
CA ILE A 316 -11.28 18.09 -8.71
C ILE A 316 -11.70 19.08 -7.63
N TRP A 317 -12.92 18.92 -7.13
CA TRP A 317 -13.43 19.63 -5.96
C TRP A 317 -13.40 18.71 -4.75
N LYS A 318 -12.91 19.23 -3.64
CA LYS A 318 -12.69 18.46 -2.42
C LYS A 318 -12.89 19.29 -1.16
N SER A 319 -13.28 18.60 -0.09
CA SER A 319 -13.46 19.16 1.24
C SER A 319 -12.90 18.20 2.29
N ALA A 320 -12.18 18.73 3.28
CA ALA A 320 -11.77 17.94 4.43
C ALA A 320 -13.01 17.62 5.27
N LYS A 321 -13.58 16.43 5.09
CA LYS A 321 -14.84 16.02 5.76
C LYS A 321 -14.67 15.70 7.25
N ARG A 322 -13.43 15.67 7.72
CA ARG A 322 -13.05 15.22 9.08
C ARG A 322 -12.03 16.18 9.68
N ASN A 323 -12.06 16.32 11.01
CA ASN A 323 -11.04 17.05 11.75
C ASN A 323 -9.75 16.21 11.89
N ARG A 324 -9.01 16.13 10.78
CA ARG A 324 -7.76 15.40 10.60
C ARG A 324 -6.85 16.19 9.67
N ASP A 325 -5.55 15.91 9.74
CA ASP A 325 -4.56 16.56 8.89
C ASP A 325 -4.40 15.79 7.57
N TYR A 326 -5.05 16.29 6.52
CA TYR A 326 -5.00 15.71 5.17
C TYR A 326 -3.67 16.02 4.45
N SER A 327 -2.80 16.88 4.99
CA SER A 327 -1.48 17.15 4.39
C SER A 327 -0.54 15.94 4.48
N ARG A 328 -0.93 14.92 5.24
CA ARG A 328 -0.22 13.66 5.47
C ARG A 328 -0.55 12.58 4.45
N ILE A 329 -1.50 12.85 3.54
CA ILE A 329 -1.94 11.89 2.53
C ILE A 329 -0.99 12.01 1.33
N ASP A 330 -0.07 11.06 1.22
CA ASP A 330 0.85 10.93 0.09
C ASP A 330 0.34 9.93 -0.95
N THR A 331 -0.61 9.07 -0.57
CA THR A 331 -1.14 8.01 -1.41
C THR A 331 -1.97 8.56 -2.58
N PRO A 332 -1.63 8.24 -3.85
CA PRO A 332 -2.42 8.65 -5.01
C PRO A 332 -3.84 8.06 -4.99
N ILE A 333 -4.81 8.84 -5.44
CA ILE A 333 -6.19 8.40 -5.65
C ILE A 333 -6.38 7.95 -7.08
N THR A 334 -7.07 6.82 -7.29
CA THR A 334 -7.36 6.30 -8.62
C THR A 334 -8.67 6.88 -9.15
N ILE A 335 -8.57 7.63 -10.24
CA ILE A 335 -9.69 8.19 -10.99
C ILE A 335 -9.97 7.30 -12.20
N SER A 336 -11.22 6.87 -12.36
CA SER A 336 -11.73 6.07 -13.48
C SER A 336 -12.51 6.97 -14.42
N SER A 337 -12.22 6.87 -15.70
CA SER A 337 -12.96 7.55 -16.75
C SER A 337 -13.06 6.67 -17.98
N ASP A 338 -14.05 6.89 -18.84
CA ASP A 338 -14.17 6.10 -20.06
C ASP A 338 -12.95 6.31 -20.98
N LYS A 339 -12.31 5.22 -21.43
CA LYS A 339 -11.07 5.29 -22.22
C LYS A 339 -11.21 6.07 -23.53
N ARG A 340 -12.44 6.26 -24.03
CA ARG A 340 -12.71 7.07 -25.24
C ARG A 340 -12.17 8.50 -25.10
N ILE A 341 -11.98 8.98 -23.87
CA ILE A 341 -11.35 10.28 -23.56
C ILE A 341 -9.93 10.42 -24.12
N LEU A 342 -9.21 9.32 -24.31
CA LEU A 342 -7.86 9.33 -24.88
C LEU A 342 -7.87 9.68 -26.37
N ASN A 343 -9.02 9.58 -27.05
CA ASN A 343 -9.16 9.85 -28.48
C ASN A 343 -8.09 9.13 -29.36
N GLY A 344 -7.77 7.89 -29.01
CA GLY A 344 -6.76 7.08 -29.70
C GLY A 344 -5.32 7.24 -29.21
N ALA A 345 -5.05 8.15 -28.26
CA ALA A 345 -3.75 8.22 -27.60
C ALA A 345 -3.48 6.94 -26.78
N MET A 346 -2.26 6.43 -26.90
CA MET A 346 -1.77 5.24 -26.19
C MET A 346 -0.59 5.56 -25.25
N ASN A 347 -0.17 6.81 -25.25
CA ASN A 347 0.92 7.33 -24.44
C ASN A 347 0.44 8.52 -23.61
N ILE A 348 1.17 8.79 -22.55
CA ILE A 348 0.90 9.82 -21.57
C ILE A 348 2.24 10.33 -21.03
N GLU A 349 2.27 11.56 -20.55
CA GLU A 349 3.38 12.05 -19.73
C GLU A 349 3.06 11.78 -18.27
N LEU A 350 3.80 10.86 -17.64
CA LEU A 350 3.68 10.64 -16.19
C LEU A 350 4.48 11.71 -15.44
N THR A 351 3.91 12.16 -14.33
CA THR A 351 4.52 13.19 -13.48
C THR A 351 4.38 12.81 -12.01
N ASP A 352 5.01 13.53 -11.09
CA ASP A 352 4.81 13.31 -9.66
C ASP A 352 3.33 13.48 -9.25
N ARG A 353 2.55 14.25 -10.02
CA ARG A 353 1.11 14.46 -9.80
C ARG A 353 0.25 13.37 -10.41
N VAL A 354 0.72 12.74 -11.49
CA VAL A 354 0.07 11.59 -12.15
C VAL A 354 1.12 10.49 -12.32
N PRO A 355 1.47 9.77 -11.25
CA PRO A 355 2.59 8.83 -11.26
C PRO A 355 2.34 7.56 -12.09
N SER A 356 1.09 7.26 -12.43
CA SER A 356 0.78 6.10 -13.29
C SER A 356 -0.60 6.18 -13.94
N ALA A 357 -0.71 5.50 -15.08
CA ALA A 357 -1.93 5.38 -15.88
C ALA A 357 -2.10 3.97 -16.43
N TYR A 358 -3.33 3.45 -16.37
CA TYR A 358 -3.67 2.09 -16.80
C TYR A 358 -4.97 2.05 -17.60
N ILE A 359 -5.15 0.99 -18.39
CA ILE A 359 -6.47 0.64 -18.95
C ILE A 359 -7.01 -0.61 -18.24
N ASP A 360 -8.27 -0.56 -17.81
CA ASP A 360 -8.99 -1.72 -17.28
C ASP A 360 -10.41 -1.75 -17.81
N LYS A 361 -10.83 -2.86 -18.44
CA LYS A 361 -12.23 -3.12 -18.84
C LYS A 361 -12.92 -1.95 -19.60
N GLY A 362 -12.16 -1.19 -20.40
CA GLY A 362 -12.70 -0.05 -21.17
C GLY A 362 -12.58 1.31 -20.47
N GLU A 363 -12.04 1.35 -19.26
CA GLU A 363 -11.78 2.57 -18.49
C GLU A 363 -10.29 2.93 -18.55
N LEU A 364 -10.01 4.23 -18.59
CA LEU A 364 -8.74 4.83 -18.23
C LEU A 364 -8.71 5.03 -16.71
N LEU A 365 -7.68 4.49 -16.08
CA LEU A 365 -7.37 4.68 -14.67
C LEU A 365 -6.18 5.63 -14.57
N LEU A 366 -6.34 6.75 -13.88
CA LEU A 366 -5.26 7.69 -13.56
C LEU A 366 -5.05 7.68 -12.05
N ASN A 367 -3.83 7.39 -11.61
CA ASN A 367 -3.46 7.58 -10.21
C ASN A 367 -2.97 9.01 -10.03
N VAL A 368 -3.58 9.73 -9.12
CA VAL A 368 -3.43 11.18 -9.00
C VAL A 368 -3.09 11.54 -7.56
N VAL A 369 -1.96 12.21 -7.36
CA VAL A 369 -1.60 12.82 -6.07
C VAL A 369 -2.37 14.12 -5.94
N LEU A 370 -2.98 14.36 -4.78
CA LEU A 370 -3.86 15.51 -4.53
C LEU A 370 -3.21 16.51 -3.57
N ASP A 371 -3.49 17.80 -3.75
CA ASP A 371 -3.09 18.85 -2.80
C ASP A 371 -4.29 19.25 -1.93
N PHE A 372 -4.40 18.63 -0.76
CA PHE A 372 -5.51 18.86 0.19
C PHE A 372 -5.52 20.25 0.85
N SER A 373 -4.53 21.10 0.60
CA SER A 373 -4.56 22.50 1.07
C SER A 373 -5.54 23.38 0.28
N LYS A 374 -6.05 22.89 -0.87
CA LYS A 374 -6.95 23.62 -1.77
C LYS A 374 -8.29 22.91 -1.89
N GLU A 375 -9.38 23.65 -1.87
CA GLU A 375 -10.74 23.10 -2.12
C GLU A 375 -10.96 22.71 -3.59
N HIS A 376 -10.17 23.26 -4.50
CA HIS A 376 -10.21 22.96 -5.93
C HIS A 376 -8.79 22.89 -6.50
N GLU A 377 -8.57 21.94 -7.39
CA GLU A 377 -7.36 21.88 -8.21
C GLU A 377 -7.65 21.32 -9.60
N THR A 378 -6.88 21.79 -10.58
CA THR A 378 -6.91 21.29 -11.96
C THR A 378 -5.57 20.61 -12.23
N ILE A 379 -5.61 19.38 -12.72
CA ILE A 379 -4.42 18.58 -13.02
C ILE A 379 -4.35 18.36 -14.53
N GLU A 380 -3.32 18.92 -15.15
CA GLU A 380 -3.05 18.81 -16.58
C GLU A 380 -2.26 17.52 -16.86
N VAL A 381 -2.68 16.80 -17.90
CA VAL A 381 -2.08 15.54 -18.34
C VAL A 381 -1.83 15.62 -19.85
N ASP A 382 -0.58 15.52 -20.27
CA ASP A 382 -0.21 15.52 -21.69
C ASP A 382 -0.31 14.10 -22.27
N LEU A 383 -1.01 13.92 -23.38
CA LEU A 383 -1.14 12.64 -24.08
C LEU A 383 -0.11 12.46 -25.21
N LYS A 384 0.82 13.41 -25.36
CA LYS A 384 1.98 13.33 -26.28
C LYS A 384 3.26 12.81 -25.61
N GLY A 385 3.18 12.43 -24.33
CA GLY A 385 4.32 11.88 -23.60
C GLY A 385 4.81 10.53 -24.16
N THR A 386 5.89 10.01 -23.57
CA THR A 386 6.50 8.75 -24.01
C THR A 386 6.04 7.53 -23.22
N ASP A 387 5.47 7.71 -22.02
CA ASP A 387 5.07 6.60 -21.17
C ASP A 387 3.87 5.87 -21.76
N LYS A 388 3.98 4.55 -21.85
CA LYS A 388 2.92 3.72 -22.41
C LYS A 388 1.83 3.51 -21.37
N ILE A 389 0.58 3.72 -21.76
CA ILE A 389 -0.57 3.33 -20.94
C ILE A 389 -0.71 1.81 -21.03
N THR A 390 -0.56 1.12 -19.90
CA THR A 390 -0.52 -0.35 -19.86
C THR A 390 -1.88 -0.95 -19.45
N PRO A 391 -2.30 -2.08 -20.06
CA PRO A 391 -3.43 -2.84 -19.54
C PRO A 391 -3.13 -3.38 -18.14
N ILE A 392 -4.06 -3.20 -17.20
CA ILE A 392 -3.87 -3.68 -15.82
C ILE A 392 -3.94 -5.21 -15.71
N GLU A 393 -4.59 -5.87 -16.67
CA GLU A 393 -4.79 -7.32 -16.72
C GLU A 393 -3.53 -8.13 -17.03
N ASN A 394 -2.45 -7.47 -17.47
CA ASN A 394 -1.19 -8.13 -17.77
C ASN A 394 -0.49 -8.53 -16.46
N ASN A 395 -0.61 -9.78 -16.02
CA ASN A 395 0.10 -10.21 -14.80
C ASN A 395 1.63 -10.14 -14.95
N LEU A 396 2.32 -9.81 -13.87
CA LEU A 396 3.77 -9.97 -13.78
C LEU A 396 4.13 -11.46 -13.83
N VAL A 397 4.95 -11.85 -14.80
CA VAL A 397 5.43 -13.22 -14.97
C VAL A 397 6.95 -13.21 -15.01
N LEU A 398 7.55 -14.17 -14.33
CA LEU A 398 8.99 -14.41 -14.33
C LEU A 398 9.33 -15.63 -15.15
N SER A 399 10.48 -15.58 -15.82
CA SER A 399 11.03 -16.71 -16.56
C SER A 399 12.55 -16.71 -16.46
N LEU A 400 13.15 -17.91 -16.48
CA LEU A 400 14.60 -18.05 -16.58
C LEU A 400 15.04 -17.77 -18.01
N GLU A 401 16.01 -16.87 -18.16
CA GLU A 401 16.72 -16.65 -19.41
C GLU A 401 18.10 -17.32 -19.29
N GLY A 402 18.16 -18.59 -19.72
CA GLY A 402 19.34 -19.43 -19.54
C GLY A 402 19.54 -19.81 -18.06
N GLN A 403 20.80 -19.85 -17.61
CA GLN A 403 21.18 -20.17 -16.23
C GLN A 403 21.68 -18.95 -15.43
N THR A 404 21.64 -17.76 -16.03
CA THR A 404 22.36 -16.59 -15.52
C THR A 404 21.45 -15.40 -15.21
N SER A 405 20.17 -15.45 -15.59
CA SER A 405 19.28 -14.31 -15.42
C SER A 405 17.82 -14.70 -15.32
N VAL A 406 17.06 -13.86 -14.64
CA VAL A 406 15.60 -13.89 -14.56
C VAL A 406 15.06 -12.71 -15.36
N TYR A 407 14.09 -12.98 -16.23
CA TYR A 407 13.36 -11.98 -17.01
C TYR A 407 11.95 -11.79 -16.44
N ALA A 408 11.49 -10.53 -16.40
CA ALA A 408 10.16 -10.11 -15.99
C ALA A 408 9.39 -9.50 -17.17
N THR A 409 8.09 -9.81 -17.29
CA THR A 409 7.24 -9.27 -18.37
C THR A 409 7.03 -7.75 -18.34
N ASN A 410 7.34 -7.10 -17.21
CA ASN A 410 7.37 -5.65 -17.05
C ASN A 410 8.57 -5.29 -16.16
N GLU A 411 9.00 -4.02 -16.22
CA GLU A 411 10.03 -3.53 -15.30
C GLU A 411 9.64 -3.78 -13.83
N ALA A 412 10.53 -4.42 -13.08
CA ALA A 412 10.33 -4.80 -11.69
C ALA A 412 11.60 -4.55 -10.86
N LYS A 413 11.41 -4.43 -9.55
CA LYS A 413 12.46 -4.63 -8.55
C LYS A 413 12.54 -6.11 -8.21
N PHE A 414 13.70 -6.59 -7.77
CA PHE A 414 13.93 -8.02 -7.53
C PHE A 414 14.47 -8.28 -6.12
N VAL A 415 14.12 -9.45 -5.56
CA VAL A 415 14.68 -9.96 -4.31
C VAL A 415 15.09 -11.40 -4.52
N LEU A 416 16.35 -11.71 -4.23
CA LEU A 416 16.85 -13.08 -4.27
C LEU A 416 16.80 -13.68 -2.87
N PHE A 417 16.10 -14.79 -2.75
CA PHE A 417 16.01 -15.59 -1.55
C PHE A 417 16.76 -16.90 -1.73
N ARG A 418 17.21 -17.49 -0.62
CA ARG A 418 17.75 -18.85 -0.60
C ARG A 418 17.25 -19.65 0.58
N ARG A 419 17.28 -20.98 0.45
CA ARG A 419 16.99 -21.94 1.52
C ARG A 419 17.94 -23.12 1.37
N LYS A 420 18.52 -23.60 2.47
CA LYS A 420 19.35 -24.82 2.40
C LYS A 420 18.47 -26.05 2.10
N LYS A 421 18.90 -26.95 1.22
CA LYS A 421 18.08 -28.07 0.66
C LYS A 421 17.40 -28.97 1.70
N ASP A 422 18.02 -29.16 2.86
CA ASP A 422 17.48 -29.99 3.96
C ASP A 422 16.95 -29.17 5.15
N ALA A 423 16.85 -27.84 5.00
CA ALA A 423 16.32 -26.99 6.05
C ALA A 423 14.78 -27.01 6.08
N LYS A 424 14.24 -26.50 7.18
CA LYS A 424 12.79 -26.31 7.33
C LYS A 424 12.30 -25.29 6.28
N ASP A 425 11.07 -25.42 5.81
CA ASP A 425 10.52 -24.58 4.74
C ASP A 425 10.65 -23.08 5.02
N TYR A 426 10.44 -22.67 6.27
CA TYR A 426 10.52 -21.28 6.70
C TYR A 426 11.94 -20.75 6.91
N ALA A 427 12.98 -21.57 6.78
CA ALA A 427 14.38 -21.17 6.96
C ALA A 427 14.92 -20.49 5.69
N VAL A 428 14.19 -19.47 5.24
CA VAL A 428 14.53 -18.65 4.08
C VAL A 428 15.39 -17.47 4.52
N GLU A 429 16.41 -17.17 3.72
CA GLU A 429 17.31 -16.04 3.88
C GLU A 429 17.20 -15.13 2.66
N VAL A 430 17.31 -13.81 2.87
CA VAL A 430 17.49 -12.85 1.77
C VAL A 430 18.97 -12.80 1.42
N VAL A 431 19.28 -12.94 0.13
CA VAL A 431 20.64 -12.85 -0.42
C VAL A 431 20.94 -11.42 -0.82
N GLU A 432 20.10 -10.84 -1.67
CA GLU A 432 20.24 -9.45 -2.14
C GLU A 432 18.91 -8.89 -2.68
N ARG A 433 18.90 -7.57 -2.92
CA ARG A 433 17.76 -6.83 -3.46
C ARG A 433 18.23 -5.89 -4.56
N GLU A 434 17.56 -5.92 -5.70
CA GLU A 434 17.72 -4.92 -6.75
C GLU A 434 16.56 -3.92 -6.64
N GLN A 435 16.90 -2.69 -6.26
CA GLN A 435 15.91 -1.65 -5.97
C GLN A 435 15.54 -0.83 -7.21
N SER A 436 16.26 -0.99 -8.31
CA SER A 436 15.97 -0.33 -9.59
C SER A 436 14.95 -1.12 -10.38
N PHE A 437 14.07 -0.42 -11.08
CA PHE A 437 13.14 -1.06 -12.01
C PHE A 437 13.87 -1.52 -13.27
N SER A 438 13.80 -2.81 -13.58
CA SER A 438 14.40 -3.44 -14.75
C SER A 438 13.56 -4.64 -15.22
N GLU A 439 13.54 -4.96 -16.50
CA GLU A 439 12.93 -6.19 -17.02
C GLU A 439 13.83 -7.42 -16.78
N LYS A 440 15.09 -7.21 -16.38
CA LYS A 440 16.09 -8.27 -16.23
C LYS A 440 16.87 -8.13 -14.93
N TYR A 441 17.05 -9.26 -14.26
CA TYR A 441 17.92 -9.43 -13.10
C TYR A 441 18.98 -10.49 -13.39
N ASN A 442 20.26 -10.12 -13.20
CA ASN A 442 21.38 -11.03 -13.40
C ASN A 442 21.66 -11.76 -12.10
N LEU A 443 21.66 -13.09 -12.15
CA LEU A 443 21.87 -13.92 -10.98
C LEU A 443 23.34 -13.84 -10.53
N PRO A 444 23.62 -13.74 -9.23
CA PRO A 444 24.97 -13.90 -8.70
C PRO A 444 25.42 -15.35 -8.85
N ASN A 445 26.69 -15.62 -8.51
CA ASN A 445 27.18 -16.99 -8.42
C ASN A 445 26.44 -17.73 -7.30
N LEU A 446 25.55 -18.64 -7.68
CA LEU A 446 24.72 -19.40 -6.75
C LEU A 446 25.56 -20.49 -6.06
N GLU A 447 25.52 -20.51 -4.73
CA GLU A 447 26.21 -21.53 -3.92
C GLU A 447 25.51 -22.90 -3.98
N ASP A 448 26.30 -23.97 -4.11
CA ASP A 448 25.81 -25.35 -4.02
C ASP A 448 25.19 -25.63 -2.63
N GLY A 449 24.16 -26.50 -2.61
CA GLY A 449 23.49 -26.91 -1.37
C GLY A 449 22.30 -26.04 -0.95
N TYR A 450 21.96 -25.04 -1.75
CA TYR A 450 20.79 -24.18 -1.57
C TYR A 450 19.80 -24.31 -2.72
N ASP A 451 18.53 -24.11 -2.41
CA ASP A 451 17.45 -23.77 -3.33
C ASP A 451 17.34 -22.24 -3.39
N TYR A 452 17.17 -21.67 -4.58
CA TYR A 452 17.07 -20.22 -4.77
C TYR A 452 15.71 -19.85 -5.34
N PHE A 453 15.25 -18.65 -4.95
CA PHE A 453 13.99 -18.11 -5.39
C PHE A 453 14.13 -16.63 -5.70
N CYS A 454 13.59 -16.19 -6.84
CA CYS A 454 13.60 -14.79 -7.22
C CYS A 454 12.18 -14.24 -7.11
N GLY A 455 11.98 -13.30 -6.18
CA GLY A 455 10.79 -12.46 -6.11
C GLY A 455 10.94 -11.24 -7.02
N ALA A 456 9.84 -10.77 -7.60
CA ALA A 456 9.80 -9.50 -8.33
C ALA A 456 8.54 -8.72 -8.03
N ILE A 457 8.62 -7.38 -8.07
CA ILE A 457 7.48 -6.46 -7.90
C ILE A 457 7.55 -5.30 -8.91
N ASP A 458 6.47 -5.06 -9.63
CA ASP A 458 6.41 -4.02 -10.66
C ASP A 458 5.88 -2.67 -10.13
N LYS A 459 5.81 -1.67 -11.02
CA LYS A 459 5.27 -0.33 -10.71
C LYS A 459 3.77 -0.35 -10.34
N ARG A 460 3.05 -1.41 -10.68
CA ARG A 460 1.64 -1.64 -10.27
C ARG A 460 1.55 -2.29 -8.89
N ARG A 461 2.69 -2.67 -8.30
CA ARG A 461 2.81 -3.41 -7.04
C ARG A 461 2.24 -4.81 -7.10
N GLN A 462 2.18 -5.37 -8.30
CA GLN A 462 1.96 -6.81 -8.47
C GLN A 462 3.28 -7.51 -8.24
N SER A 463 3.27 -8.53 -7.38
CA SER A 463 4.44 -9.35 -7.15
C SER A 463 4.24 -10.80 -7.55
N THR A 464 5.35 -11.45 -7.87
CA THR A 464 5.39 -12.89 -8.11
C THR A 464 6.75 -13.44 -7.67
N LEU A 465 6.89 -14.76 -7.67
CA LEU A 465 8.11 -15.45 -7.30
C LEU A 465 8.30 -16.70 -8.16
N ILE A 466 9.55 -16.96 -8.55
CA ILE A 466 9.98 -18.16 -9.28
C ILE A 466 11.07 -18.90 -8.50
N GLU A 467 11.04 -20.23 -8.54
CA GLU A 467 12.12 -21.11 -8.08
C GLU A 467 13.13 -21.33 -9.22
N LEU A 468 14.42 -21.23 -8.92
CA LEU A 468 15.51 -21.19 -9.92
C LEU A 468 16.15 -22.55 -10.20
#